data_AF-A0A519UDR5-F1
#
_entry.id   AF-A0A519UDR5-F1
#
_cell.length_a   1.000
_cell.length_b   1.000
_cell.length_c   1.000
_cell.angle_alpha   90.00
_cell.angle_beta   90.00
_cell.angle_gamma   90.00
#
_symmetry.space_group_name_H-M   'P 1'
#
loop_
_entity.id
_entity.type
_entity.pdbx_description
1 polymer ?
#
loop_
_entity_poly.entity_id
_entity_poly.type
_entity_poly.pdbx_seq_one_letter_code
_entity_poly.pdbx_strand_id
1 'polypeptide(L)'
;MRTRLVIFALMLMGSAYAQQDAQYTQYMYNTININPAYAGSRGVMSVFALHRTQWVGLDGAPETNTAAIHTPIENSKIGLGLSFVNDKIGVSVENDISADISYTIKTSEDWKLSFGIKASANLLSINFSELVLL
;
A
#
# COMPACT_ATOMS: atom_id res chain seq x y z
N MET A 1 32.34 29.08 14.75
CA MET A 1 30.91 28.86 14.40
C MET A 1 30.71 27.69 13.45
N ARG A 2 31.48 27.56 12.36
CA ARG A 2 31.35 26.47 11.37
C ARG A 2 31.43 25.06 11.99
N THR A 3 32.38 24.82 12.89
CA THR A 3 32.57 23.51 13.53
C THR A 3 31.40 23.11 14.45
N ARG A 4 30.76 24.09 15.10
CA ARG A 4 29.59 23.85 15.97
C ARG A 4 28.35 23.51 15.15
N LEU A 5 28.18 24.12 13.98
CA LEU A 5 27.10 23.79 13.03
C LEU A 5 27.26 22.38 12.46
N VAL A 6 28.51 21.96 12.17
CA VAL A 6 28.79 20.60 11.69
C VAL A 6 28.51 19.55 12.76
N ILE A 7 28.91 19.81 14.02
CA ILE A 7 28.62 18.90 15.14
C ILE A 7 27.11 18.81 15.40
N PHE A 8 26.40 19.94 15.32
CA PHE A 8 24.93 19.97 15.45
C PHE A 8 24.23 19.17 14.33
N ALA A 9 24.69 19.29 13.09
CA ALA A 9 24.16 18.51 11.96
C ALA A 9 24.40 17.00 12.10
N LEU A 10 25.56 16.59 12.63
CA LEU A 10 25.88 15.19 12.90
C LEU A 10 25.03 14.60 14.03
N MET A 11 24.67 15.39 15.04
CA MET A 11 23.78 14.96 16.13
C MET A 11 22.32 14.75 15.67
N LEU A 12 21.93 15.28 14.51
CA LEU A 12 20.60 15.07 13.91
C LEU A 12 20.53 13.80 13.05
N MET A 13 21.65 13.10 12.84
CA MET A 13 21.68 11.81 12.15
C MET A 13 21.25 10.71 13.14
N GLY A 14 19.95 10.67 13.43
CA GLY A 14 19.36 9.60 14.23
C GLY A 14 19.36 8.25 13.49
N SER A 15 19.16 7.16 14.25
CA SER A 15 19.05 5.81 13.71
C SER A 15 17.88 5.71 12.73
N ALA A 16 18.17 5.40 11.47
CA ALA A 16 17.16 5.09 10.47
C ALA A 16 16.81 3.60 10.54
N TYR A 17 15.52 3.28 10.62
CA TYR A 17 15.04 1.91 10.42
C TYR A 17 14.76 1.74 8.92
N ALA A 18 15.46 0.79 8.29
CA ALA A 18 15.12 0.38 6.94
C ALA A 18 14.02 -0.68 7.02
N GLN A 19 12.82 -0.33 6.59
CA GLN A 19 11.71 -1.26 6.34
C GLN A 19 11.47 -1.30 4.83
N GLN A 20 11.19 -2.49 4.31
CA GLN A 20 10.94 -2.68 2.89
C GLN A 20 9.50 -3.13 2.71
N ASP A 21 8.64 -2.20 2.31
CA ASP A 21 7.28 -2.51 1.89
C ASP A 21 7.27 -2.99 0.43
N ALA A 22 6.18 -3.68 0.05
CA ALA A 22 5.94 -4.07 -1.33
C ALA A 22 5.96 -2.84 -2.27
N GLN A 23 6.86 -2.85 -3.26
CA GLN A 23 7.00 -1.73 -4.21
C GLN A 23 6.08 -1.89 -5.42
N TYR A 24 5.28 -0.85 -5.71
CA TYR A 24 4.36 -0.82 -6.85
C TYR A 24 4.91 0.03 -8.00
N THR A 25 5.37 -0.60 -9.08
CA THR A 25 5.58 0.12 -10.36
C THR A 25 4.25 0.41 -11.06
N GLN A 26 3.22 -0.39 -10.76
CA GLN A 26 1.89 -0.37 -11.40
C GLN A 26 0.80 0.30 -10.54
N TYR A 27 1.19 1.16 -9.59
CA TYR A 27 0.25 1.76 -8.65
C TYR A 27 -0.89 2.55 -9.33
N MET A 28 -0.64 3.09 -10.52
CA MET A 28 -1.63 3.82 -11.32
C MET A 28 -2.87 2.98 -11.65
N TYR A 29 -2.75 1.65 -11.67
CA TYR A 29 -3.86 0.75 -11.96
C TYR A 29 -4.64 0.34 -10.71
N ASN A 30 -4.02 0.42 -9.52
CA ASN A 30 -4.64 0.10 -8.23
C ASN A 30 -4.50 1.24 -7.22
N THR A 31 -5.03 2.41 -7.57
CA THR A 31 -4.95 3.63 -6.75
C THR A 31 -5.62 3.49 -5.39
N ILE A 32 -6.58 2.58 -5.21
CA ILE A 32 -7.23 2.36 -3.90
C ILE A 32 -6.27 1.78 -2.86
N ASN A 33 -5.24 1.03 -3.29
CA ASN A 33 -4.22 0.56 -2.35
C ASN A 33 -3.43 1.72 -1.70
N ILE A 34 -3.36 2.88 -2.35
CA ILE A 34 -2.60 4.03 -1.86
C ILE A 34 -3.51 5.10 -1.26
N ASN A 35 -4.70 5.33 -1.85
CA ASN A 35 -5.58 6.42 -1.47
C ASN A 35 -7.02 5.93 -1.20
N PRO A 36 -7.47 5.88 0.08
CA PRO A 36 -8.84 5.48 0.43
C PRO A 36 -9.89 6.39 -0.20
N ALA A 37 -9.58 7.67 -0.45
CA ALA A 37 -10.53 8.61 -1.06
C ALA A 37 -10.88 8.24 -2.51
N TYR A 38 -10.09 7.35 -3.14
CA TYR A 38 -10.37 6.85 -4.48
C TYR A 38 -11.51 5.82 -4.51
N ALA A 39 -11.88 5.21 -3.38
CA ALA A 39 -12.95 4.21 -3.31
C ALA A 39 -14.25 4.75 -3.92
N GLY A 40 -14.81 4.03 -4.89
CA GLY A 40 -16.04 4.41 -5.59
C GLY A 40 -15.94 5.61 -6.55
N SER A 41 -14.77 6.23 -6.70
CA SER A 41 -14.58 7.43 -7.55
C SER A 41 -14.88 7.21 -9.04
N ARG A 42 -14.72 5.96 -9.53
CA ARG A 42 -15.04 5.55 -10.90
C ARG A 42 -16.54 5.49 -11.21
N GLY A 43 -17.41 5.66 -10.21
CA GLY A 43 -18.87 5.64 -10.38
C GLY A 43 -19.48 4.26 -10.64
N VAL A 44 -18.66 3.21 -10.70
CA VAL A 44 -19.07 1.82 -10.87
C VAL A 44 -18.25 0.92 -9.95
N MET A 45 -18.76 -0.30 -9.69
CA MET A 45 -17.98 -1.34 -9.04
C MET A 45 -16.76 -1.68 -9.91
N SER A 46 -15.59 -1.68 -9.30
CA SER A 46 -14.31 -1.98 -9.95
C SER A 46 -13.63 -3.11 -9.19
N VAL A 47 -13.16 -4.11 -9.92
CA VAL A 47 -12.38 -5.23 -9.39
C VAL A 47 -11.02 -5.21 -10.06
N PHE A 48 -9.97 -5.47 -9.29
CA PHE A 48 -8.59 -5.46 -9.73
C PHE A 48 -7.85 -6.67 -9.16
N ALA A 49 -7.01 -7.30 -9.99
CA ALA A 49 -6.11 -8.37 -9.59
C ALA A 49 -4.74 -8.16 -10.27
N LEU A 50 -3.67 -8.43 -9.54
CA LEU A 50 -2.29 -8.31 -10.02
C LEU A 50 -1.44 -9.41 -9.41
N HIS A 51 -0.61 -10.02 -10.24
CA HIS A 51 0.47 -10.90 -9.83
C HIS A 51 1.77 -10.32 -10.39
N ARG A 52 2.81 -10.27 -9.55
CA ARG A 52 4.10 -9.69 -9.91
C ARG A 52 5.23 -10.54 -9.34
N THR A 53 6.06 -11.08 -10.22
CA THR A 53 7.34 -11.70 -9.87
C THR A 53 8.48 -10.79 -10.28
N GLN A 54 9.49 -10.65 -9.42
CA GLN A 54 10.73 -9.93 -9.75
C GLN A 54 11.91 -10.88 -9.70
N TRP A 55 13.06 -10.49 -10.25
CA TRP A 55 14.33 -11.23 -10.13
C TRP A 55 14.20 -12.73 -10.46
N VAL A 56 13.42 -13.04 -11.50
CA VAL A 56 13.08 -14.41 -11.89
C VAL A 56 14.35 -15.23 -12.07
N GLY A 57 14.40 -16.40 -11.43
CA GLY A 57 15.57 -17.30 -11.43
C GLY A 57 16.48 -17.16 -10.22
N LEU A 58 16.22 -16.20 -9.32
CA LEU A 58 16.86 -16.13 -8.00
C LEU A 58 16.00 -16.86 -6.95
N ASP A 59 16.62 -17.70 -6.13
CA ASP A 59 15.92 -18.35 -5.01
C ASP A 59 15.49 -17.30 -3.98
N GLY A 60 14.23 -17.42 -3.53
CA GLY A 60 13.64 -16.43 -2.62
C GLY A 60 13.29 -15.09 -3.28
N ALA A 61 13.23 -15.04 -4.62
CA ALA A 61 12.86 -13.83 -5.33
C ALA A 61 11.47 -13.27 -4.90
N PRO A 62 11.31 -11.94 -4.85
CA PRO A 62 10.04 -11.30 -4.53
C PRO A 62 8.87 -11.70 -5.43
N GLU A 63 7.77 -12.09 -4.79
CA GLU A 63 6.48 -12.34 -5.42
C GLU A 63 5.38 -11.57 -4.67
N THR A 64 4.65 -10.72 -5.39
CA THR A 64 3.57 -9.92 -4.83
C THR A 64 2.26 -10.24 -5.56
N ASN A 65 1.24 -10.58 -4.78
CA ASN A 65 -0.13 -10.79 -5.24
C ASN A 65 -1.03 -9.70 -4.67
N THR A 66 -1.95 -9.18 -5.47
CA THR A 66 -2.89 -8.15 -5.04
C THR A 66 -4.27 -8.44 -5.61
N ALA A 67 -5.28 -8.32 -4.76
CA ALA A 67 -6.68 -8.29 -5.15
C ALA A 67 -7.35 -7.09 -4.49
N ALA A 68 -8.18 -6.36 -5.24
CA ALA A 68 -8.92 -5.24 -4.70
C ALA A 68 -10.31 -5.14 -5.35
N ILE A 69 -11.27 -4.69 -4.57
CA ILE A 69 -12.62 -4.38 -5.02
C ILE A 69 -13.05 -3.07 -4.39
N HIS A 70 -13.67 -2.20 -5.19
CA HIS A 70 -14.26 -0.98 -4.66
C HIS A 70 -15.49 -0.57 -5.44
N THR A 71 -16.43 0.08 -4.76
CA THR A 71 -17.70 0.48 -5.36
C THR A 71 -18.21 1.77 -4.72
N PRO A 72 -18.87 2.65 -5.48
CA PRO A 72 -19.77 3.62 -4.86
C PRO A 72 -20.97 2.88 -4.27
N ILE A 73 -21.54 3.41 -3.20
CA ILE A 73 -22.87 3.01 -2.73
C ILE A 73 -23.89 3.85 -3.49
N GLU A 74 -24.82 3.19 -4.19
CA GLU A 74 -25.89 3.85 -4.95
C GLU A 74 -26.68 4.84 -4.10
N ASN A 75 -27.09 5.95 -4.73
CA ASN A 75 -27.86 7.03 -4.09
C ASN A 75 -27.18 7.63 -2.85
N SER A 76 -25.86 7.50 -2.73
CA SER A 76 -25.08 8.07 -1.62
C SER A 76 -23.83 8.80 -2.11
N LYS A 77 -23.14 9.46 -1.17
CA LYS A 77 -21.83 10.09 -1.38
C LYS A 77 -20.67 9.20 -0.90
N ILE A 78 -20.96 7.95 -0.55
CA ILE A 78 -20.03 7.03 0.11
C ILE A 78 -19.46 6.06 -0.92
N GLY A 79 -18.15 5.81 -0.84
CA GLY A 79 -17.49 4.69 -1.51
C GLY A 79 -16.94 3.70 -0.49
N LEU A 80 -16.94 2.43 -0.85
CA LEU A 80 -16.35 1.35 -0.06
C LEU A 80 -15.28 0.64 -0.86
N GLY A 81 -14.25 0.15 -0.17
CA GLY A 81 -13.20 -0.66 -0.76
C GLY A 81 -12.72 -1.74 0.18
N LEU A 82 -12.27 -2.84 -0.41
CA LEU A 82 -11.53 -3.90 0.25
C LEU A 82 -10.33 -4.24 -0.62
N SER A 83 -9.17 -4.44 0.01
CA SER A 83 -8.00 -4.95 -0.69
C SER A 83 -7.23 -5.96 0.15
N PHE A 84 -6.59 -6.86 -0.56
CA PHE A 84 -5.70 -7.87 -0.04
C PHE A 84 -4.40 -7.83 -0.82
N VAL A 85 -3.29 -7.76 -0.10
CA VAL A 85 -1.95 -7.84 -0.67
C VAL A 85 -1.22 -8.95 0.06
N ASN A 86 -0.65 -9.87 -0.69
CA ASN A 86 0.26 -10.89 -0.19
C ASN A 86 1.63 -10.62 -0.81
N ASP A 87 2.62 -10.35 0.00
CA ASP A 87 3.99 -10.13 -0.43
C ASP A 87 4.90 -11.20 0.16
N LYS A 88 5.67 -11.88 -0.69
CA LYS A 88 6.64 -12.89 -0.29
C LYS A 88 8.02 -12.46 -0.76
N ILE A 89 8.96 -12.36 0.17
CA ILE A 89 10.36 -12.03 -0.09
C ILE A 89 11.23 -12.97 0.74
N GLY A 90 11.95 -13.87 0.07
CA GLY A 90 12.74 -14.92 0.74
C GLY A 90 11.88 -15.76 1.68
N VAL A 91 12.24 -15.76 2.97
CA VAL A 91 11.54 -16.47 4.05
C VAL A 91 10.42 -15.65 4.71
N SER A 92 10.23 -14.41 4.28
CA SER A 92 9.23 -13.48 4.81
C SER A 92 7.98 -13.53 3.96
N VAL A 93 6.82 -13.67 4.60
CA VAL A 93 5.50 -13.55 3.98
C VAL A 93 4.70 -12.54 4.77
N GLU A 94 4.20 -11.54 4.08
CA GLU A 94 3.41 -10.45 4.63
C GLU A 94 2.04 -10.43 3.97
N ASN A 95 0.99 -10.33 4.78
CA ASN A 95 -0.38 -10.22 4.29
C ASN A 95 -1.01 -8.94 4.83
N ASP A 96 -1.37 -8.04 3.93
CA ASP A 96 -2.13 -6.84 4.23
C ASP A 96 -3.59 -7.01 3.81
N ILE A 97 -4.49 -6.84 4.76
CA ILE A 97 -5.93 -6.78 4.52
C ILE A 97 -6.38 -5.36 4.86
N SER A 98 -6.90 -4.64 3.88
CA SER A 98 -7.38 -3.26 4.05
C SER A 98 -8.88 -3.14 3.78
N ALA A 99 -9.53 -2.27 4.53
CA ALA A 99 -10.86 -1.77 4.28
C ALA A 99 -10.83 -0.24 4.16
N ASP A 100 -11.50 0.27 3.13
CA ASP A 100 -11.53 1.67 2.77
C ASP A 100 -12.96 2.19 2.79
N ILE A 101 -13.13 3.39 3.33
CA ILE A 101 -14.36 4.17 3.19
C ILE A 101 -14.01 5.55 2.66
N SER A 102 -14.78 6.04 1.69
CA SER A 102 -14.65 7.39 1.14
C SER A 102 -15.95 8.17 1.27
N TYR A 103 -15.84 9.49 1.34
CA TYR A 103 -16.96 10.42 1.27
C TYR A 103 -16.65 11.54 0.28
N THR A 104 -17.54 11.71 -0.71
CA THR A 104 -17.33 12.65 -1.81
C THR A 104 -18.30 13.82 -1.75
N ILE A 105 -17.77 15.04 -1.75
CA ILE A 105 -18.50 16.30 -1.82
C ILE A 105 -18.38 16.84 -3.24
N LYS A 106 -19.51 17.13 -3.90
CA LYS A 106 -19.52 17.93 -5.13
C LYS A 106 -19.30 19.39 -4.75
N THR A 107 -18.20 19.97 -5.21
CA THR A 107 -17.88 21.38 -4.96
C THR A 107 -18.41 22.29 -6.07
N SER A 108 -18.70 21.72 -7.25
CA SER A 108 -19.42 22.34 -8.37
C SER A 108 -20.03 21.26 -9.27
N GLU A 109 -20.56 21.63 -10.44
CA GLU A 109 -21.05 20.67 -11.44
C GLU A 109 -19.93 19.73 -11.94
N ASP A 110 -18.72 20.25 -12.12
CA ASP A 110 -17.59 19.51 -12.70
C ASP A 110 -16.60 18.98 -11.66
N TRP A 111 -16.56 19.60 -10.47
CA TRP A 111 -15.54 19.31 -9.47
C TRP A 111 -16.08 18.53 -8.27
N LYS A 112 -15.28 17.54 -7.84
CA LYS A 112 -15.54 16.71 -6.67
C LYS A 112 -14.31 16.71 -5.76
N LEU A 113 -14.56 16.77 -4.46
CA LEU A 113 -13.57 16.59 -3.42
C LEU A 113 -13.93 15.36 -2.61
N SER A 114 -13.00 14.41 -2.51
CA SER A 114 -13.22 13.16 -1.78
C SER A 114 -12.25 13.04 -0.61
N PHE A 115 -12.78 12.59 0.52
CA PHE A 115 -12.03 12.22 1.71
C PHE A 115 -12.12 10.72 1.89
N GLY A 116 -11.13 10.09 2.53
CA GLY A 116 -11.18 8.67 2.81
C GLY A 116 -10.43 8.27 4.07
N ILE A 117 -10.88 7.17 4.65
CA ILE A 117 -10.27 6.52 5.81
C ILE A 117 -9.96 5.07 5.40
N LYS A 118 -8.75 4.62 5.74
CA LYS A 118 -8.29 3.24 5.56
C LYS A 118 -8.06 2.62 6.93
N ALA A 119 -8.56 1.41 7.12
CA ALA A 119 -8.15 0.53 8.20
C ALA A 119 -7.42 -0.67 7.59
N SER A 120 -6.25 -1.03 8.10
CA SER A 120 -5.46 -2.17 7.61
C SER A 120 -5.00 -3.06 8.75
N ALA A 121 -4.94 -4.37 8.48
CA ALA A 121 -4.29 -5.37 9.31
C ALA A 121 -3.11 -5.96 8.52
N ASN A 122 -1.91 -5.85 9.09
CA ASN A 122 -0.67 -6.36 8.53
C ASN A 122 -0.24 -7.61 9.32
N LEU A 123 -0.06 -8.72 8.62
CA LEU A 123 0.27 -10.02 9.21
C LEU A 123 1.60 -10.52 8.62
N LEU A 124 2.66 -10.32 9.38
CA LEU A 124 4.01 -10.74 9.04
C LEU A 124 4.31 -12.14 9.60
N SER A 125 4.80 -13.03 8.74
CA SER A 125 5.30 -14.36 9.10
C SER A 125 6.70 -14.55 8.53
N ILE A 126 7.64 -14.97 9.39
CA ILE A 126 9.03 -15.21 9.00
C ILE A 126 9.40 -16.64 9.37
N ASN A 127 9.76 -17.46 8.38
CA ASN A 127 10.23 -18.82 8.62
C ASN A 127 11.76 -18.86 8.80
N PHE A 128 12.21 -18.73 10.05
CA PHE A 128 13.64 -18.79 10.37
C PHE A 128 14.28 -20.18 10.18
N SER A 129 13.50 -21.25 9.99
CA SER A 129 14.06 -22.59 9.73
C SER A 129 14.54 -22.76 8.29
N GLU A 130 14.05 -21.93 7.37
CA GLU A 130 14.52 -21.87 5.97
C GLU A 130 15.67 -20.85 5.81
N LEU A 131 16.13 -20.24 6.91
CA LEU A 131 17.24 -19.31 6.90
C LEU A 131 18.55 -20.10 6.70
N VAL A 132 19.02 -20.17 5.46
CA VAL A 132 20.38 -20.65 5.19
C VAL A 132 21.36 -19.57 5.65
N LEU A 133 21.88 -19.72 6.87
CA LEU A 133 23.07 -18.99 7.31
C LEU A 133 24.25 -19.49 6.48
N LEU A 134 24.76 -18.64 5.59
CA LEU A 134 26.07 -18.83 4.95
C LEU A 134 27.20 -18.70 5.96
#